data_AF-A0A1Y1L1S4-F1
#
_entry.id   AF-A0A1Y1L1S4-F1
#
_cell.length_a   1.000
_cell.length_b   1.000
_cell.length_c   1.000
_cell.angle_alpha   90.00
_cell.angle_beta   90.00
_cell.angle_gamma   90.00
#
_symmetry.space_group_name_H-M   'P 1'
#
loop_
_entity.id
_entity.type
_entity.pdbx_description
1 polymer ?
#
loop_
_entity_poly.entity_id
_entity_poly.type
_entity_poly.pdbx_seq_one_letter_code
_entity_poly.pdbx_strand_id
1 'polypeptide(L)'
;MWRLLVLLPLLLPTASATKQLPELFMTTFTTLLQRHYDDCVHEIGIGPEVPSKIFADLNWPKDPKLKCFFKCIHDHLEFSSNGIFDHDRILLDLKMPDDKLINDCLEKTYKADDFCERAFIMTKCIAVGAAVDV
;
A
#
# COMPACT_ATOMS: atom_id res chain seq x y z
N MET A 1 25.79 49.38 23.77
CA MET A 1 26.34 48.01 23.80
C MET A 1 25.20 47.05 24.19
N TRP A 2 24.42 46.57 23.22
CA TRP A 2 23.42 45.53 23.45
C TRP A 2 23.41 44.63 22.21
N ARG A 3 24.24 43.60 22.23
CA ARG A 3 24.20 42.50 21.27
C ARG A 3 24.52 41.25 22.07
N LEU A 4 23.49 40.58 22.56
CA LEU A 4 23.48 39.17 22.99
C LEU A 4 22.03 38.81 23.35
N LEU A 5 21.15 38.84 22.35
CA LEU A 5 19.92 38.04 22.40
C LEU A 5 20.27 36.72 21.71
N VAL A 6 20.75 35.78 22.52
CA VAL A 6 20.96 34.38 22.14
C VAL A 6 19.58 33.79 21.90
N LEU A 7 19.16 33.75 20.63
CA LEU A 7 18.02 32.97 20.19
C LEU A 7 18.41 31.50 20.29
N LEU A 8 18.14 30.88 21.44
CA LEU A 8 18.14 29.44 21.60
C LEU A 8 16.82 28.93 21.00
N PRO A 9 16.81 28.29 19.81
CA PRO A 9 15.57 27.77 19.28
C PRO A 9 15.18 26.55 20.14
N LEU A 10 14.02 26.66 20.78
CA LEU A 10 13.33 25.55 21.43
C LEU A 10 13.32 24.34 20.48
N LEU A 11 14.04 23.28 20.86
CA LEU A 11 13.80 21.92 20.38
C LEU A 11 12.43 21.48 20.88
N LEU A 12 11.36 21.89 20.18
CA LEU A 12 10.06 21.25 20.33
C LEU A 12 10.18 19.87 19.67
N PRO A 13 9.94 18.76 20.40
CA PRO A 13 9.82 17.47 19.76
C PRO A 13 8.59 17.54 18.85
N THR A 14 8.80 17.53 17.55
CA THR A 14 7.71 17.29 16.61
C THR A 14 7.18 15.90 16.92
N ALA A 15 6.00 15.82 17.52
CA ALA A 15 5.27 14.56 17.64
C ALA A 15 5.08 14.04 16.22
N SER A 16 5.92 13.08 15.82
CA SER A 16 5.79 12.41 14.54
C SER A 16 4.69 11.38 14.76
N ALA A 17 3.47 11.71 14.33
CA ALA A 17 2.36 10.76 14.37
C ALA A 17 2.77 9.56 13.52
N THR A 18 2.84 8.38 14.14
CA THR A 18 3.22 7.15 13.44
C THR A 18 1.95 6.55 12.89
N LYS A 19 1.85 6.39 11.56
CA LYS A 19 0.70 5.74 10.94
C LYS A 19 0.84 4.23 10.97
N GLN A 20 -0.25 3.52 11.26
CA GLN A 20 -0.33 2.07 11.16
C GLN A 20 -1.63 1.64 10.50
N LEU A 21 -1.64 0.46 9.90
CA LEU A 21 -2.84 -0.13 9.32
C LEU A 21 -3.71 -0.75 10.43
N PRO A 22 -5.05 -0.56 10.40
CA PRO A 22 -5.96 -1.21 11.34
C PRO A 22 -5.76 -2.74 11.37
N GLU A 23 -5.84 -3.35 12.55
CA GLU A 23 -5.58 -4.79 12.73
C GLU A 23 -6.48 -5.67 11.84
N LEU A 24 -7.77 -5.31 11.74
CA LEU A 24 -8.72 -6.03 10.89
C LEU A 24 -8.34 -5.96 9.41
N PHE A 25 -7.87 -4.81 8.94
CA PHE A 25 -7.38 -4.62 7.58
C PHE A 25 -6.14 -5.49 7.35
N MET A 26 -5.15 -5.38 8.24
CA MET A 26 -3.90 -6.16 8.14
C MET A 26 -4.15 -7.65 8.13
N THR A 27 -5.03 -8.15 9.01
CA THR A 27 -5.34 -9.58 9.09
C THR A 27 -6.02 -10.07 7.81
N THR A 28 -7.02 -9.33 7.33
CA THR A 28 -7.75 -9.68 6.10
C THR A 28 -6.82 -9.66 4.89
N PHE A 29 -6.08 -8.56 4.72
CA PHE A 29 -5.17 -8.37 3.61
C PHE A 29 -4.02 -9.38 3.61
N THR A 30 -3.41 -9.66 4.77
CA THR A 30 -2.35 -10.67 4.90
C THR A 30 -2.87 -12.06 4.57
N THR A 31 -4.09 -12.41 5.00
CA THR A 31 -4.71 -13.70 4.68
C THR A 31 -4.91 -13.88 3.17
N LEU A 32 -5.35 -12.82 2.48
CA LEU A 32 -5.53 -12.84 1.03
C LEU A 32 -4.19 -12.96 0.30
N LEU A 33 -3.18 -12.17 0.71
CA LEU A 33 -1.84 -12.24 0.15
C LEU A 33 -1.21 -13.62 0.33
N GLN A 34 -1.30 -14.20 1.52
CA GLN A 34 -0.66 -15.47 1.87
C GLN A 34 -1.08 -16.62 0.96
N ARG A 35 -2.31 -16.58 0.42
CA ARG A 35 -2.81 -17.64 -0.47
C ARG A 35 -1.99 -17.78 -1.76
N HIS A 36 -1.44 -16.69 -2.26
CA HIS A 36 -0.74 -16.62 -3.55
C HIS A 36 0.67 -16.07 -3.43
N TYR A 37 1.17 -15.89 -2.20
CA TYR A 37 2.45 -15.25 -1.94
C TYR A 37 3.61 -16.01 -2.58
N ASP A 38 3.72 -17.31 -2.29
CA ASP A 38 4.82 -18.15 -2.76
C ASP A 38 4.79 -18.30 -4.30
N ASP A 39 3.59 -18.46 -4.87
CA ASP A 39 3.38 -18.53 -6.31
C ASP A 39 3.89 -17.25 -7.00
N CYS A 40 3.48 -16.08 -6.50
CA CYS A 40 3.90 -14.80 -7.07
C CYS A 40 5.36 -14.45 -6.79
N VAL A 41 5.93 -14.88 -5.66
CA VAL A 41 7.36 -14.76 -5.39
C VAL A 41 8.15 -15.56 -6.42
N HIS A 42 7.72 -16.80 -6.68
CA HIS A 42 8.35 -17.69 -7.64
C HIS A 42 8.22 -17.18 -9.09
N GLU A 43 7.01 -16.82 -9.51
CA GLU A 43 6.73 -16.34 -10.87
C GLU A 43 7.54 -15.08 -11.23
N ILE A 44 7.60 -14.12 -10.29
CA ILE A 44 8.27 -12.85 -10.52
C ILE A 44 9.78 -12.93 -10.26
N GLY A 45 10.23 -13.92 -9.47
CA GLY A 45 11.61 -14.03 -9.01
C GLY A 45 12.02 -12.84 -8.14
N ILE A 46 11.12 -12.38 -7.27
CA ILE A 46 11.38 -11.32 -6.28
C ILE A 46 11.90 -11.94 -4.97
N GLY A 47 12.76 -11.23 -4.25
CA GLY A 47 13.18 -11.66 -2.91
C GLY A 47 11.98 -11.67 -1.95
N PRO A 48 11.71 -12.77 -1.21
CA PRO A 48 10.54 -12.88 -0.33
C PRO A 48 10.56 -11.88 0.84
N GLU A 49 11.69 -11.25 1.13
CA GLU A 49 11.81 -10.20 2.14
C GLU A 49 11.31 -8.82 1.66
N VAL A 50 11.15 -8.62 0.35
CA VAL A 50 10.76 -7.32 -0.21
C VAL A 50 9.27 -7.04 0.01
N PRO A 51 8.32 -7.93 -0.37
CA PRO A 51 6.90 -7.67 -0.16
C PRO A 51 6.49 -7.68 1.32
N SER A 52 7.14 -8.50 2.14
CA SER A 52 6.79 -8.71 3.56
C SER A 52 7.04 -7.48 4.45
N LYS A 53 7.95 -6.57 4.07
CA LYS A 53 8.29 -5.39 4.89
C LYS A 53 7.43 -4.15 4.59
N ILE A 54 6.78 -4.11 3.44
CA ILE A 54 6.12 -2.89 2.94
C ILE A 54 4.98 -2.45 3.85
N PHE A 55 4.17 -3.38 4.33
CA PHE A 55 3.01 -3.06 5.16
C PHE A 55 3.39 -2.79 6.61
N ALA A 56 4.53 -3.30 7.07
CA ALA A 56 5.06 -3.02 8.40
C ALA A 56 5.64 -1.60 8.47
N ASP A 57 6.43 -1.21 7.46
CA ASP A 57 7.16 0.06 7.47
C ASP A 57 6.43 1.18 6.70
N LEU A 58 5.31 0.85 6.03
CA LEU A 58 4.64 1.70 5.03
C LEU A 58 5.62 2.30 4.00
N ASN A 59 6.72 1.60 3.74
CA ASN A 59 7.75 1.99 2.80
C ASN A 59 7.51 1.28 1.46
N TRP A 60 7.26 2.06 0.42
CA TRP A 60 6.85 1.57 -0.90
C TRP A 60 7.96 1.82 -1.93
N PRO A 61 9.00 0.97 -2.00
CA PRO A 61 10.10 1.15 -2.94
C PRO A 61 9.60 1.04 -4.38
N LYS A 62 10.23 1.79 -5.29
CA LYS A 62 9.91 1.75 -6.73
C LYS A 62 10.61 0.58 -7.43
N ASP A 63 10.48 -0.62 -6.88
CA ASP A 63 11.04 -1.85 -7.47
C ASP A 63 10.11 -2.38 -8.58
N PRO A 64 10.58 -2.52 -9.83
CA PRO A 64 9.77 -3.08 -10.92
C PRO A 64 9.20 -4.48 -10.62
N LYS A 65 9.97 -5.34 -9.95
CA LYS A 65 9.50 -6.68 -9.58
C LYS A 65 8.39 -6.61 -8.55
N LEU A 66 8.52 -5.70 -7.58
CA LEU A 66 7.50 -5.52 -6.56
C LEU A 66 6.16 -5.07 -7.15
N LYS A 67 6.20 -4.19 -8.15
CA LYS A 67 4.99 -3.75 -8.85
C LYS A 67 4.29 -4.94 -9.50
N CYS A 68 5.04 -5.79 -10.20
CA CYS A 68 4.48 -6.98 -10.86
C CYS A 68 4.08 -8.08 -9.88
N PHE A 69 4.71 -8.16 -8.70
CA PHE A 69 4.26 -9.02 -7.61
C PHE A 69 2.82 -8.68 -7.22
N PHE A 70 2.48 -7.39 -7.03
CA PHE A 70 1.10 -7.00 -6.73
C PHE A 70 0.13 -7.25 -7.88
N LYS A 71 0.59 -7.12 -9.13
CA LYS A 71 -0.22 -7.53 -10.30
C LYS A 71 -0.56 -9.02 -10.23
N CYS A 72 0.44 -9.88 -9.99
CA CYS A 72 0.25 -11.33 -9.87
C CYS A 72 -0.79 -11.66 -8.78
N ILE A 73 -0.65 -11.05 -7.60
CA ILE A 73 -1.62 -11.19 -6.50
C ILE A 73 -3.03 -10.78 -6.96
N HIS A 74 -3.18 -9.62 -7.59
CA HIS A 74 -4.48 -9.12 -8.01
C HIS A 74 -5.13 -10.01 -9.08
N ASP A 75 -4.35 -10.58 -9.99
CA ASP A 75 -4.87 -11.50 -11.00
C ASP A 75 -5.34 -12.82 -10.36
N HIS A 76 -4.58 -13.38 -9.42
CA HIS A 76 -4.98 -14.60 -8.69
C HIS A 76 -6.21 -14.41 -7.80
N LEU A 77 -6.37 -13.20 -7.23
CA LEU A 77 -7.55 -12.84 -6.45
C LEU A 77 -8.75 -12.41 -7.31
N GLU A 78 -8.58 -12.35 -8.64
CA GLU A 78 -9.57 -11.83 -9.58
C GLU A 78 -9.97 -10.37 -9.29
N PHE A 79 -9.10 -9.62 -8.62
CA PHE A 79 -9.31 -8.19 -8.35
C PHE A 79 -9.10 -7.35 -9.60
N SER A 80 -8.38 -7.87 -10.58
CA SER A 80 -8.23 -7.22 -11.88
C SER A 80 -8.22 -8.21 -13.02
N SER A 81 -8.74 -7.77 -14.17
CA SER A 81 -8.57 -8.44 -15.46
C SER A 81 -8.02 -7.45 -16.47
N ASN A 82 -6.85 -7.75 -17.04
CA ASN A 82 -6.13 -6.87 -17.97
C ASN A 82 -5.95 -5.43 -17.44
N GLY A 83 -5.66 -5.30 -16.15
CA GLY A 83 -5.45 -4.00 -15.49
C GLY A 83 -6.71 -3.16 -15.33
N ILE A 84 -7.89 -3.74 -15.49
CA ILE A 84 -9.19 -3.18 -15.09
C ILE A 84 -9.57 -3.84 -13.76
N PHE A 85 -9.76 -3.04 -12.72
CA PHE A 85 -10.08 -3.53 -11.38
C PHE A 85 -11.58 -3.77 -11.21
N ASP A 86 -11.91 -4.86 -10.51
CA ASP A 86 -13.26 -5.17 -10.06
C ASP A 86 -13.49 -4.48 -8.70
N HIS A 87 -14.18 -3.35 -8.75
CA HIS A 87 -14.52 -2.53 -7.58
C HIS A 87 -15.22 -3.35 -6.49
N ASP A 88 -16.29 -4.06 -6.86
CA ASP A 88 -17.18 -4.73 -5.92
C ASP A 88 -16.48 -5.92 -5.27
N ARG A 89 -15.66 -6.63 -6.04
CA ARG A 89 -14.84 -7.74 -5.51
C ARG A 89 -13.82 -7.25 -4.49
N ILE A 90 -13.12 -6.16 -4.78
CA ILE A 90 -12.14 -5.58 -3.86
C ILE A 90 -12.81 -5.11 -2.58
N LEU A 91 -13.94 -4.40 -2.69
CA LEU A 91 -14.70 -3.91 -1.55
C LEU A 91 -15.13 -5.06 -0.62
N LEU A 92 -15.68 -6.12 -1.22
CA LEU A 92 -16.16 -7.32 -0.52
C LEU A 92 -15.03 -8.07 0.18
N ASP A 93 -13.96 -8.41 -0.54
CA ASP A 93 -12.90 -9.29 -0.03
C ASP A 93 -12.02 -8.57 1.00
N LEU A 94 -11.79 -7.25 0.85
CA LEU A 94 -11.06 -6.45 1.83
C LEU A 94 -11.90 -6.02 3.05
N LYS A 95 -13.22 -6.30 3.05
CA LYS A 95 -14.16 -5.93 4.13
C LYS A 95 -14.10 -4.45 4.47
N MET A 96 -14.00 -3.60 3.45
CA MET A 96 -13.94 -2.15 3.62
C MET A 96 -15.33 -1.61 4.01
N PRO A 97 -15.41 -0.66 4.95
CA PRO A 97 -16.69 -0.15 5.46
C PRO A 97 -17.44 0.75 4.46
N ASP A 98 -16.71 1.39 3.54
CA ASP A 98 -17.24 2.21 2.46
C ASP A 98 -16.39 2.06 1.19
N ASP A 99 -16.95 2.50 0.06
CA ASP A 99 -16.35 2.42 -1.26
C ASP A 99 -15.54 3.65 -1.67
N LYS A 100 -15.56 4.71 -0.86
CA LYS A 100 -14.95 5.98 -1.21
C LYS A 100 -13.45 5.83 -1.41
N LEU A 101 -12.77 5.11 -0.52
CA LEU A 101 -11.32 4.90 -0.65
C LEU A 101 -10.99 4.09 -1.92
N ILE A 102 -11.77 3.06 -2.23
CA ILE A 102 -11.55 2.23 -3.42
C ILE A 102 -11.70 3.07 -4.68
N ASN A 103 -12.78 3.86 -4.78
CA ASN A 103 -13.00 4.77 -5.91
C ASN A 103 -11.87 5.80 -6.07
N ASP A 104 -11.47 6.46 -4.99
CA ASP A 104 -10.35 7.43 -5.00
C ASP A 104 -9.03 6.77 -5.46
N CYS A 105 -8.84 5.49 -5.16
CA CYS A 105 -7.66 4.74 -5.57
C CYS A 105 -7.74 4.28 -7.03
N LEU A 106 -8.90 3.83 -7.50
CA LEU A 106 -9.12 3.46 -8.90
C LEU A 106 -8.79 4.64 -9.83
N GLU A 107 -9.23 5.85 -9.49
CA GLU A 107 -8.93 7.05 -10.29
C GLU A 107 -7.43 7.29 -10.47
N LYS A 108 -6.61 6.96 -9.47
CA LYS A 108 -5.15 7.12 -9.54
C LYS A 108 -4.50 6.09 -10.46
N THR A 109 -5.10 4.92 -10.63
CA THR A 109 -4.56 3.85 -11.49
C THR A 109 -4.66 4.20 -12.97
N TYR A 110 -5.65 4.98 -13.40
CA TYR A 110 -5.81 5.36 -14.81
C TYR A 110 -4.65 6.17 -15.39
N LYS A 111 -3.80 6.73 -14.53
CA LYS A 111 -2.62 7.52 -14.93
C LYS A 111 -1.40 6.65 -15.27
N ALA A 112 -1.47 5.35 -15.05
CA ALA A 112 -0.35 4.43 -15.28
C ALA A 112 -0.49 3.68 -16.61
N ASP A 113 0.64 3.59 -17.30
CA ASP A 113 0.76 3.03 -18.65
C ASP A 113 0.83 1.50 -18.66
N ASP A 114 1.35 0.88 -17.58
CA ASP A 114 1.50 -0.58 -17.48
C ASP A 114 0.71 -1.17 -16.29
N PHE A 115 0.35 -2.44 -16.42
CA PHE A 115 -0.49 -3.14 -15.45
C PHE A 115 0.21 -3.38 -14.11
N CYS A 116 1.54 -3.50 -14.08
CA CYS A 116 2.27 -3.65 -12.83
C CYS A 116 2.25 -2.34 -12.03
N GLU A 117 2.46 -1.20 -12.69
CA GLU A 117 2.36 0.12 -12.07
C GLU A 117 0.93 0.37 -11.56
N ARG A 118 -0.10 -0.01 -12.32
CA ARG A 118 -1.50 0.09 -11.87
C ARG A 118 -1.75 -0.70 -10.59
N ALA A 119 -1.32 -1.97 -10.56
CA ALA A 119 -1.43 -2.81 -9.37
C ALA A 119 -0.73 -2.18 -8.17
N PHE A 120 0.51 -1.72 -8.36
CA PHE A 120 1.26 -1.06 -7.31
C PHE A 120 0.58 0.21 -6.78
N ILE A 121 0.08 1.08 -7.67
CA ILE A 121 -0.63 2.30 -7.29
C ILE A 121 -1.89 1.94 -6.48
N MET A 122 -2.65 0.94 -6.93
CA MET A 122 -3.87 0.50 -6.26
C MET A 122 -3.57 0.02 -4.84
N THR A 123 -2.65 -0.94 -4.69
CA THR A 123 -2.30 -1.51 -3.39
C THR A 123 -1.74 -0.45 -2.44
N LYS A 124 -0.82 0.39 -2.93
CA LYS A 124 -0.25 1.48 -2.14
C LYS A 124 -1.31 2.48 -1.69
N CYS A 125 -2.21 2.85 -2.59
CA CYS A 125 -3.24 3.84 -2.29
C CYS A 125 -4.18 3.34 -1.19
N ILE A 126 -4.65 2.09 -1.29
CA ILE A 126 -5.53 1.49 -0.28
C ILE A 126 -4.79 1.41 1.05
N ALA A 127 -3.56 0.89 1.06
CA ALA A 127 -2.80 0.74 2.30
C ALA A 127 -2.51 2.09 2.98
N VAL A 128 -2.08 3.10 2.23
CA VAL A 128 -1.80 4.43 2.80
C VAL A 128 -3.09 5.14 3.22
N GLY A 129 -4.18 4.96 2.47
CA GLY A 129 -5.48 5.56 2.78
C GLY A 129 -6.19 4.92 3.98
N ALA A 130 -5.97 3.61 4.20
CA ALA A 130 -6.50 2.89 5.34
C ALA A 130 -5.67 3.08 6.62
N ALA A 131 -4.43 3.59 6.52
CA ALA A 131 -3.56 3.78 7.66
C ALA A 131 -4.04 4.93 8.57
N VAL A 132 -4.16 4.62 9.85
CA VAL A 132 -4.61 5.54 10.92
C VAL A 132 -3.44 6.04 11.74
N ASP A 133 -3.56 7.23 12.32
CA ASP A 133 -2.58 7.77 13.26
C ASP A 133 -2.64 7.02 14.60
N VAL A 134 -1.48 6.68 15.16
CA VAL A 134 -1.32 5.97 16.45
C VAL A 134 -0.51 6.79 17.43
#